data_AF-A0A2E8WRP9-F1
#
_entry.id   AF-A0A2E8WRP9-F1
#
_cell.length_a   1.000
_cell.length_b   1.000
_cell.length_c   1.000
_cell.angle_alpha   90.00
_cell.angle_beta   90.00
_cell.angle_gamma   90.00
#
_symmetry.space_group_name_H-M   'P 1'
#
loop_
_entity.id
_entity.type
_entity.pdbx_description
1 polymer ?
#
loop_
_entity_poly.entity_id
_entity_poly.type
_entity_poly.pdbx_seq_one_letter_code
_entity_poly.pdbx_strand_id
1 'polypeptide(L)'
;MSSTYAPIRIALIVLGLIALTMPFASSAGLKAGFSERDITPEVPDTWVDVDDNAQFDPDVDTWVDGNGNGEFDPVWMAGFQNNRPAQGVELPLKAVAMVLDDGKHRIGIVAADTIGLMRSFAQDLRANVPDELALDYVMVHATHNHEGPDTQGLWGEGALSSGINDDYMRFLRDEMISALAEAVTALEPATLHMAEFPNPPQTPVRDARKPIVVDDAVRVLALRSLEGALLGTVVNFGIHVELAW
;
A
#
# COMPACT_ATOMS: atom_id res chain seq x y z
N MET A 1 54.59 38.94 -74.21
CA MET A 1 54.73 37.85 -73.21
C MET A 1 54.61 38.44 -71.82
N SER A 2 53.93 37.75 -70.91
CA SER A 2 53.70 38.06 -69.49
C SER A 2 52.61 39.10 -69.15
N SER A 3 51.36 38.62 -69.16
CA SER A 3 50.21 39.18 -68.45
C SER A 3 50.34 38.89 -66.94
N THR A 4 50.16 39.90 -66.08
CA THR A 4 50.18 39.79 -64.62
C THR A 4 48.76 39.87 -64.09
N TYR A 5 48.17 38.73 -63.74
CA TYR A 5 46.93 38.65 -62.96
C TYR A 5 47.28 38.52 -61.47
N ALA A 6 46.78 39.44 -60.65
CA ALA A 6 46.81 39.34 -59.20
C ALA A 6 45.64 38.49 -58.69
N PRO A 7 45.83 37.53 -57.77
CA PRO A 7 44.72 36.78 -57.20
C PRO A 7 44.09 37.49 -55.99
N ILE A 8 42.77 37.44 -55.99
CA ILE A 8 41.80 37.86 -54.98
C ILE A 8 42.08 37.13 -53.65
N ARG A 9 42.17 37.87 -52.54
CA ARG A 9 42.25 37.30 -51.18
C ARG A 9 40.84 36.95 -50.70
N ILE A 10 40.55 35.65 -50.59
CA ILE A 10 39.35 35.09 -49.96
C ILE A 10 39.56 35.06 -48.45
N ALA A 11 38.59 35.59 -47.70
CA ALA A 11 38.55 35.60 -46.25
C ALA A 11 38.15 34.21 -45.70
N LEU A 12 38.84 33.74 -44.66
CA LEU A 12 38.44 32.61 -43.83
C LEU A 12 38.03 33.14 -42.45
N ILE A 13 36.72 33.14 -42.18
CA ILE A 13 36.17 33.32 -40.83
C ILE A 13 36.12 31.93 -40.20
N VAL A 14 36.97 31.70 -39.19
CA VAL A 14 36.92 30.49 -38.37
C VAL A 14 35.92 30.73 -37.24
N LEU A 15 34.73 30.14 -37.33
CA LEU A 15 33.81 30.02 -36.20
C LEU A 15 34.32 28.91 -35.27
N GLY A 16 34.84 29.28 -34.10
CA GLY A 16 35.14 28.32 -33.04
C GLY A 16 33.85 27.89 -32.34
N LEU A 17 33.43 26.64 -32.54
CA LEU A 17 32.47 25.99 -31.64
C LEU A 17 33.21 25.62 -30.35
N ILE A 18 33.12 26.48 -29.33
CA ILE A 18 33.34 26.05 -27.96
C ILE A 18 32.05 25.34 -27.53
N ALA A 19 32.04 24.01 -27.68
CA ALA A 19 31.05 23.19 -27.01
C ALA A 19 31.32 23.30 -25.50
N LEU A 20 30.55 24.15 -24.84
CA LEU A 20 30.50 24.22 -23.39
C LEU A 20 29.90 22.88 -22.92
N THR A 21 30.75 21.91 -22.58
CA THR A 21 30.31 20.69 -21.90
C THR A 21 29.92 21.07 -20.47
N MET A 22 28.76 21.68 -20.32
CA MET A 22 28.08 21.64 -19.04
C MET A 22 27.84 20.16 -18.73
N PRO A 23 28.20 19.66 -17.54
CA PRO A 23 27.64 18.41 -17.10
C PRO A 23 26.14 18.63 -17.08
N PHE A 24 25.42 18.00 -18.01
CA PHE A 24 24.02 17.73 -17.75
C PHE A 24 24.04 16.97 -16.44
N ALA A 25 23.61 17.62 -15.36
CA ALA A 25 23.14 16.89 -14.20
C ALA A 25 22.02 16.02 -14.77
N SER A 26 22.34 14.76 -15.09
CA SER A 26 21.32 13.75 -15.26
C SER A 26 20.54 13.85 -13.98
N SER A 27 19.31 14.37 -14.03
CA SER A 27 18.32 13.91 -13.07
C SER A 27 18.48 12.40 -13.09
N ALA A 28 18.86 11.80 -11.98
CA ALA A 28 18.68 10.37 -11.87
C ALA A 28 17.19 10.15 -12.22
N GLY A 29 16.92 9.33 -13.24
CA GLY A 29 15.54 9.07 -13.63
C GLY A 29 14.82 8.50 -12.41
N LEU A 30 13.57 8.90 -12.21
CA LEU A 30 12.70 8.32 -11.19
C LEU A 30 12.74 6.80 -11.34
N LYS A 31 12.88 6.07 -10.23
CA LYS A 31 12.67 4.63 -10.18
C LYS A 31 11.45 4.32 -9.34
N ALA A 32 10.78 3.23 -9.69
CA ALA A 32 9.69 2.69 -8.91
C ALA A 32 9.84 1.17 -8.78
N GLY A 33 9.43 0.64 -7.63
CA GLY A 33 9.36 -0.78 -7.37
C GLY A 33 8.08 -1.08 -6.60
N PHE A 34 7.47 -2.23 -6.88
CA PHE A 34 6.23 -2.69 -6.28
C PHE A 34 6.38 -4.13 -5.81
N SER A 35 5.65 -4.49 -4.77
CA SER A 35 5.56 -5.86 -4.27
C SER A 35 4.23 -6.07 -3.54
N GLU A 36 3.88 -7.34 -3.35
CA GLU A 36 2.77 -7.74 -2.48
C GLU A 36 3.15 -8.96 -1.64
N ARG A 37 2.61 -9.03 -0.42
CA ARG A 37 2.81 -10.12 0.54
C ARG A 37 1.46 -10.55 1.11
N ASP A 38 1.33 -11.84 1.38
CA ASP A 38 0.18 -12.40 2.09
C ASP A 38 0.28 -12.04 3.58
N ILE A 39 -0.80 -11.49 4.13
CA ILE A 39 -0.92 -11.13 5.56
C ILE A 39 -2.17 -11.77 6.18
N THR A 40 -2.69 -12.83 5.55
CA THR A 40 -3.86 -13.56 6.04
C THR A 40 -3.51 -14.24 7.37
N PRO A 41 -4.30 -14.05 8.43
CA PRO A 41 -4.10 -14.77 9.69
C PRO A 41 -4.35 -16.26 9.49
N GLU A 42 -3.72 -17.09 10.32
CA GLU A 42 -4.25 -18.45 10.53
C GLU A 42 -5.57 -18.36 11.31
N VAL A 43 -6.58 -19.08 10.85
CA VAL A 43 -7.88 -19.20 11.53
C VAL A 43 -7.99 -20.66 11.99
N PRO A 44 -7.45 -21.00 13.18
CA PRO A 44 -7.33 -22.39 13.62
C PRO A 44 -8.69 -23.02 13.89
N ASP A 45 -9.61 -22.25 14.48
CA ASP A 45 -10.94 -22.71 14.85
C ASP A 45 -12.02 -22.03 14.03
N THR A 46 -13.12 -22.75 13.81
CA THR A 46 -14.33 -22.22 13.17
C THR A 46 -15.53 -22.42 14.08
N TRP A 47 -16.64 -21.80 13.75
CA TRP A 47 -17.86 -21.85 14.56
C TRP A 47 -19.11 -21.87 13.70
N VAL A 48 -20.20 -22.36 14.29
CA VAL A 48 -21.53 -22.43 13.69
C VAL A 48 -22.42 -21.45 14.42
N ASP A 49 -22.86 -20.43 13.68
CA ASP A 49 -23.88 -19.47 14.08
C ASP A 49 -25.26 -20.14 14.01
N VAL A 50 -25.82 -20.49 15.17
CA VAL A 50 -27.05 -21.27 15.26
C VAL A 50 -28.30 -20.38 15.14
N ASP A 51 -28.21 -19.12 15.57
CA ASP A 51 -29.33 -18.18 15.59
C ASP A 51 -29.25 -17.10 14.49
N ASP A 52 -28.23 -17.16 13.62
CA ASP A 52 -28.03 -16.33 12.41
C ASP A 52 -27.88 -14.84 12.75
N ASN A 53 -27.17 -14.54 13.86
CA ASN A 53 -26.99 -13.19 14.38
C ASN A 53 -25.58 -12.61 14.17
N ALA A 54 -24.66 -13.40 13.58
CA ALA A 54 -23.25 -13.13 13.31
C ALA A 54 -22.40 -12.74 14.54
N GLN A 55 -22.80 -13.16 15.73
CA GLN A 55 -22.09 -12.97 16.99
C GLN A 55 -22.05 -14.28 17.78
N PHE A 56 -20.85 -14.76 18.06
CA PHE A 56 -20.64 -15.97 18.83
C PHE A 56 -21.16 -15.83 20.27
N ASP A 57 -22.11 -16.69 20.63
CA ASP A 57 -22.61 -16.88 21.98
C ASP A 57 -22.37 -18.34 22.40
N PRO A 58 -21.48 -18.64 23.36
CA PRO A 58 -21.19 -20.01 23.77
C PRO A 58 -22.38 -20.75 24.41
N ASP A 59 -23.45 -20.06 24.81
CA ASP A 59 -24.68 -20.67 25.32
C ASP A 59 -25.62 -21.14 24.17
N VAL A 60 -25.41 -20.67 22.95
CA VAL A 60 -26.26 -20.92 21.77
C VAL A 60 -25.50 -21.62 20.64
N ASP A 61 -24.29 -21.17 20.38
CA ASP A 61 -23.44 -21.58 19.27
C ASP A 61 -22.48 -22.72 19.63
N THR A 62 -21.87 -23.29 18.60
CA THR A 62 -20.85 -24.32 18.75
C THR A 62 -19.61 -23.97 17.93
N TRP A 63 -18.45 -24.42 18.38
CA TRP A 63 -17.19 -24.24 17.67
C TRP A 63 -16.51 -25.59 17.44
N VAL A 64 -15.60 -25.60 16.46
CA VAL A 64 -14.81 -26.76 16.08
C VAL A 64 -13.35 -26.43 16.37
N ASP A 65 -12.78 -27.21 17.28
CA ASP A 65 -11.35 -27.21 17.60
C ASP A 65 -10.56 -27.78 16.42
N GLY A 66 -9.97 -26.88 15.62
CA GLY A 66 -9.20 -27.27 14.45
C GLY A 66 -7.75 -27.60 14.76
N ASN A 67 -7.22 -27.14 15.91
CA ASN A 67 -5.82 -27.36 16.29
C ASN A 67 -5.64 -28.45 17.37
N GLY A 68 -6.73 -28.90 17.99
CA GLY A 68 -6.78 -29.99 18.96
C GLY A 68 -6.33 -29.62 20.38
N ASN A 69 -6.32 -28.33 20.75
CA ASN A 69 -5.87 -27.88 22.07
C ASN A 69 -6.99 -27.83 23.13
N GLY A 70 -8.25 -27.99 22.72
CA GLY A 70 -9.42 -27.93 23.60
C GLY A 70 -9.81 -26.53 24.08
N GLU A 71 -9.26 -25.47 23.47
CA GLU A 71 -9.57 -24.06 23.73
C GLU A 71 -10.09 -23.42 22.44
N PHE A 72 -11.04 -22.48 22.54
CA PHE A 72 -11.49 -21.75 21.36
C PHE A 72 -10.50 -20.60 21.09
N ASP A 73 -9.85 -20.64 19.92
CA ASP A 73 -8.86 -19.68 19.46
C ASP A 73 -9.43 -18.78 18.34
N PRO A 74 -10.32 -17.83 18.68
CA PRO A 74 -10.96 -16.98 17.69
C PRO A 74 -10.00 -15.96 17.09
N VAL A 75 -10.11 -15.76 15.78
CA VAL A 75 -9.65 -14.53 15.14
C VAL A 75 -10.81 -13.55 15.11
N TRP A 76 -10.76 -12.53 15.95
CA TRP A 76 -11.82 -11.52 16.01
C TRP A 76 -11.77 -10.58 14.80
N MET A 77 -12.90 -10.43 14.10
CA MET A 77 -13.02 -9.53 12.95
C MET A 77 -13.37 -8.11 13.41
N ALA A 78 -12.71 -7.11 12.84
CA ALA A 78 -12.91 -5.72 13.21
C ALA A 78 -13.75 -4.92 12.23
N GLY A 79 -14.62 -4.07 12.76
CA GLY A 79 -15.32 -3.06 11.96
C GLY A 79 -16.74 -2.77 12.46
N PHE A 80 -17.42 -3.82 12.90
CA PHE A 80 -18.83 -3.75 13.29
C PHE A 80 -19.03 -4.11 14.77
N GLN A 81 -19.50 -5.32 15.08
CA GLN A 81 -19.87 -5.78 16.41
C GLN A 81 -18.69 -6.47 17.11
N ASN A 82 -18.74 -6.52 18.45
CA ASN A 82 -17.94 -7.46 19.23
C ASN A 82 -18.47 -8.89 19.05
N ASN A 83 -17.78 -9.88 19.61
CA ASN A 83 -18.17 -11.29 19.52
C ASN A 83 -18.27 -11.81 18.09
N ARG A 84 -17.48 -11.30 17.15
CA ARG A 84 -17.55 -11.72 15.76
C ARG A 84 -16.26 -12.43 15.32
N PRO A 85 -16.08 -13.73 15.62
CA PRO A 85 -14.92 -14.47 15.18
C PRO A 85 -15.04 -14.81 13.68
N ALA A 86 -13.92 -14.83 12.98
CA ALA A 86 -13.85 -15.30 11.60
C ALA A 86 -14.24 -16.78 11.53
N GLN A 87 -15.06 -17.16 10.55
CA GLN A 87 -15.39 -18.56 10.25
C GLN A 87 -14.43 -19.20 9.24
N GLY A 88 -13.59 -18.39 8.60
CA GLY A 88 -12.64 -18.81 7.58
C GLY A 88 -12.10 -17.62 6.79
N VAL A 89 -11.52 -17.93 5.62
CA VAL A 89 -10.93 -16.94 4.70
C VAL A 89 -11.60 -17.09 3.34
N GLU A 90 -12.32 -16.06 2.90
CA GLU A 90 -12.90 -16.01 1.56
C GLU A 90 -11.85 -15.57 0.52
N LEU A 91 -11.07 -14.53 0.83
CA LEU A 91 -9.97 -14.04 0.01
C LEU A 91 -8.76 -13.72 0.88
N PRO A 92 -7.53 -13.95 0.37
CA PRO A 92 -6.31 -13.57 1.08
C PRO A 92 -6.25 -12.06 1.32
N LEU A 93 -5.76 -11.67 2.49
CA LEU A 93 -5.43 -10.29 2.83
C LEU A 93 -4.01 -9.99 2.37
N LYS A 94 -3.75 -8.77 1.87
CA LYS A 94 -2.43 -8.39 1.35
C LYS A 94 -1.84 -7.17 2.04
N ALA A 95 -0.52 -7.19 2.15
CA ALA A 95 0.30 -5.99 2.26
C ALA A 95 0.87 -5.67 0.87
N VAL A 96 0.64 -4.46 0.37
CA VAL A 96 1.12 -3.99 -0.93
C VAL A 96 2.04 -2.81 -0.71
N ALA A 97 3.25 -2.87 -1.25
CA ALA A 97 4.23 -1.81 -1.12
C ALA A 97 4.59 -1.18 -2.46
N MET A 98 4.86 0.13 -2.42
CA MET A 98 5.49 0.90 -3.48
C MET A 98 6.69 1.63 -2.91
N VAL A 99 7.80 1.61 -3.64
CA VAL A 99 8.98 2.43 -3.35
C VAL A 99 9.24 3.33 -4.53
N LEU A 100 9.46 4.62 -4.26
CA LEU A 100 9.90 5.63 -5.23
C LEU A 100 11.30 6.11 -4.86
N ASP A 101 12.16 6.26 -5.87
CA ASP A 101 13.55 6.71 -5.69
C ASP A 101 13.91 7.73 -6.78
N ASP A 102 14.28 8.95 -6.38
CA ASP A 102 14.68 10.03 -7.31
C ASP A 102 16.22 10.16 -7.47
N GLY A 103 16.96 9.21 -6.92
CA GLY A 103 18.42 9.18 -6.84
C GLY A 103 19.02 9.98 -5.68
N LYS A 104 18.19 10.72 -4.91
CA LYS A 104 18.59 11.47 -3.72
C LYS A 104 17.79 11.04 -2.48
N HIS A 105 16.50 10.79 -2.67
CA HIS A 105 15.55 10.40 -1.64
C HIS A 105 14.77 9.16 -2.09
N ARG A 106 14.45 8.31 -1.10
CA ARG A 106 13.63 7.13 -1.28
C ARG A 106 12.45 7.14 -0.33
N ILE A 107 11.26 6.97 -0.89
CA ILE A 107 9.99 6.95 -0.15
C ILE A 107 9.37 5.57 -0.30
N GLY A 108 9.09 4.91 0.82
CA GLY A 108 8.30 3.69 0.90
C GLY A 108 6.86 4.00 1.32
N ILE A 109 5.88 3.41 0.62
CA ILE A 109 4.48 3.38 1.01
C ILE A 109 4.08 1.92 1.10
N VAL A 110 3.52 1.51 2.23
CA VAL A 110 2.97 0.16 2.41
C VAL A 110 1.55 0.25 2.94
N ALA A 111 0.63 -0.40 2.23
CA ALA A 111 -0.78 -0.50 2.59
C ALA A 111 -1.11 -1.94 2.96
N ALA A 112 -1.96 -2.15 3.96
CA ALA A 112 -2.43 -3.47 4.38
C ALA A 112 -3.96 -3.54 4.38
N ASP A 113 -4.50 -4.71 4.01
CA ASP A 113 -5.92 -5.03 4.07
C ASP A 113 -6.43 -5.22 5.50
N THR A 114 -6.53 -4.11 6.23
CA THR A 114 -6.88 -4.06 7.66
C THR A 114 -7.81 -2.90 7.95
N ILE A 115 -8.51 -2.95 9.09
CA ILE A 115 -9.40 -1.87 9.52
C ILE A 115 -8.63 -0.59 9.83
N GLY A 116 -7.41 -0.69 10.37
CA GLY A 116 -6.68 0.50 10.79
C GLY A 116 -5.44 0.14 11.58
N LEU A 117 -4.39 0.97 11.45
CA LEU A 117 -3.12 0.74 12.10
C LEU A 117 -2.82 1.89 13.04
N MET A 118 -2.69 1.58 14.32
CA MET A 118 -2.47 2.58 15.37
C MET A 118 -1.08 3.21 15.27
N ARG A 119 -0.94 4.39 15.89
CA ARG A 119 0.33 5.12 15.93
C ARG A 119 1.48 4.27 16.45
N SER A 120 1.25 3.47 17.49
CA SER A 120 2.24 2.56 18.07
C SER A 120 2.76 1.56 17.04
N PHE A 121 1.85 0.90 16.30
CA PHE A 121 2.21 -0.04 15.23
C PHE A 121 3.04 0.65 14.14
N ALA A 122 2.60 1.81 13.65
CA ALA A 122 3.34 2.53 12.61
C ALA A 122 4.74 3.00 13.08
N GLN A 123 4.90 3.30 14.37
CA GLN A 123 6.21 3.62 14.94
C GLN A 123 7.09 2.38 15.09
N ASP A 124 6.53 1.27 15.56
CA ASP A 124 7.24 0.01 15.71
C ASP A 124 7.72 -0.51 14.34
N LEU A 125 6.85 -0.50 13.33
CA LEU A 125 7.21 -0.84 11.96
C LEU A 125 8.40 -0.01 11.48
N ARG A 126 8.32 1.33 11.58
CA ARG A 126 9.40 2.23 11.15
C ARG A 126 10.71 2.02 11.91
N ALA A 127 10.64 1.67 13.19
CA ALA A 127 11.82 1.39 14.00
C ALA A 127 12.52 0.07 13.63
N ASN A 128 11.80 -0.84 12.98
CA ASN A 128 12.32 -2.15 12.55
C ASN A 128 12.60 -2.25 11.04
N VAL A 129 12.37 -1.18 10.27
CA VAL A 129 12.78 -1.10 8.86
C VAL A 129 14.32 -1.13 8.81
N PRO A 130 14.95 -2.06 8.08
CA PRO A 130 16.41 -2.13 7.98
C PRO A 130 17.00 -0.89 7.30
N ASP A 131 18.07 -0.34 7.88
CA ASP A 131 18.76 0.85 7.36
C ASP A 131 19.28 0.62 5.92
N GLU A 132 19.60 -0.64 5.54
CA GLU A 132 20.08 -0.99 4.21
C GLU A 132 19.04 -0.76 3.11
N LEU A 133 17.74 -0.68 3.46
CA LEU A 133 16.69 -0.31 2.52
C LEU A 133 16.77 1.17 2.10
N ALA A 134 17.50 1.98 2.87
CA ALA A 134 17.75 3.40 2.63
C ALA A 134 16.47 4.20 2.37
N LEU A 135 15.38 3.90 3.10
CA LEU A 135 14.11 4.62 3.02
C LEU A 135 14.19 5.88 3.90
N ASP A 136 14.17 7.07 3.29
CA ASP A 136 14.11 8.33 4.03
C ASP A 136 12.74 8.54 4.71
N TYR A 137 11.69 8.04 4.06
CA TYR A 137 10.31 8.18 4.53
C TYR A 137 9.54 6.87 4.33
N VAL A 138 8.74 6.51 5.32
CA VAL A 138 7.85 5.35 5.27
C VAL A 138 6.43 5.77 5.65
N MET A 139 5.48 5.60 4.73
CA MET A 139 4.04 5.73 4.98
C MET A 139 3.45 4.34 5.22
N VAL A 140 2.67 4.22 6.29
CA VAL A 140 1.94 3.01 6.66
C VAL A 140 0.45 3.32 6.51
N HIS A 141 -0.28 2.48 5.78
CA HIS A 141 -1.68 2.70 5.43
C HIS A 141 -2.52 1.45 5.67
N ALA A 142 -3.79 1.63 6.01
CA ALA A 142 -4.78 0.57 6.11
C ALA A 142 -5.90 0.84 5.13
N THR A 143 -6.39 -0.17 4.41
CA THR A 143 -7.49 0.01 3.44
C THR A 143 -8.84 0.28 4.10
N HIS A 144 -8.92 0.13 5.42
CA HIS A 144 -10.14 0.21 6.22
C HIS A 144 -11.09 -0.97 5.94
N ASN A 145 -10.54 -2.16 5.73
CA ASN A 145 -11.29 -3.40 5.56
C ASN A 145 -11.96 -3.82 6.87
N HIS A 146 -13.28 -4.03 6.83
CA HIS A 146 -14.08 -4.46 7.99
C HIS A 146 -14.20 -5.99 8.15
N GLU A 147 -13.60 -6.76 7.26
CA GLU A 147 -13.62 -8.23 7.29
C GLU A 147 -12.22 -8.82 7.49
N GLY A 148 -11.36 -8.07 8.18
CA GLY A 148 -10.02 -8.51 8.62
C GLY A 148 -9.90 -8.59 10.14
N PRO A 149 -8.77 -9.08 10.67
CA PRO A 149 -8.53 -9.18 12.11
C PRO A 149 -8.57 -7.84 12.82
N ASP A 150 -8.89 -7.86 14.12
CA ASP A 150 -8.80 -6.67 14.97
C ASP A 150 -7.35 -6.22 15.18
N THR A 151 -6.99 -5.14 14.48
CA THR A 151 -5.69 -4.47 14.58
C THR A 151 -5.72 -3.21 15.45
N GLN A 152 -6.86 -2.91 16.08
CA GLN A 152 -7.09 -1.68 16.85
C GLN A 152 -7.47 -1.92 18.31
N GLY A 153 -7.93 -3.13 18.65
CA GLY A 153 -8.28 -3.56 20.00
C GLY A 153 -9.68 -3.15 20.44
N LEU A 154 -10.59 -2.93 19.48
CA LEU A 154 -11.97 -2.51 19.76
C LEU A 154 -13.00 -3.64 19.60
N TRP A 155 -12.61 -4.77 19.01
CA TRP A 155 -13.54 -5.80 18.53
C TRP A 155 -13.26 -7.18 19.10
N GLY A 156 -12.94 -7.30 20.40
CA GLY A 156 -12.85 -8.62 21.06
C GLY A 156 -14.21 -9.20 21.45
N GLU A 157 -14.20 -10.09 22.44
CA GLU A 157 -15.40 -10.74 23.05
C GLU A 157 -16.42 -9.73 23.63
N GLY A 158 -16.03 -8.48 23.83
CA GLY A 158 -16.95 -7.46 24.33
C GLY A 158 -16.32 -6.08 24.30
N ALA A 159 -17.14 -5.07 24.64
CA ALA A 159 -16.74 -3.66 24.53
C ALA A 159 -15.51 -3.25 25.37
N LEU A 160 -15.09 -4.09 26.32
CA LEU A 160 -13.91 -3.86 27.18
C LEU A 160 -12.81 -4.91 26.94
N SER A 161 -12.97 -5.76 25.93
CA SER A 161 -12.01 -6.80 25.55
C SER A 161 -11.43 -6.49 24.17
N SER A 162 -10.10 -6.57 24.06
CA SER A 162 -9.39 -6.35 22.81
C SER A 162 -9.43 -7.63 21.97
N GLY A 163 -9.67 -7.50 20.66
CA GLY A 163 -9.56 -8.60 19.72
C GLY A 163 -8.14 -8.79 19.16
N ILE A 164 -7.18 -7.93 19.55
CA ILE A 164 -5.80 -8.00 19.07
C ILE A 164 -5.16 -9.34 19.43
N ASN A 165 -4.60 -9.98 18.41
CA ASN A 165 -3.63 -11.05 18.54
C ASN A 165 -2.21 -10.48 18.35
N ASP A 166 -1.39 -10.51 19.40
CA ASP A 166 -0.04 -9.92 19.36
C ASP A 166 0.90 -10.64 18.38
N ASP A 167 0.70 -11.94 18.14
CA ASP A 167 1.50 -12.73 17.21
C ASP A 167 1.17 -12.34 15.78
N TYR A 168 -0.12 -12.18 15.47
CA TYR A 168 -0.57 -11.63 14.20
C TYR A 168 -0.06 -10.21 13.97
N MET A 169 -0.08 -9.34 14.98
CA MET A 169 0.45 -7.97 14.83
C MET A 169 1.96 -7.96 14.53
N ARG A 170 2.74 -8.88 15.11
CA ARG A 170 4.17 -9.01 14.77
C ARG A 170 4.36 -9.55 13.36
N PHE A 171 3.62 -10.59 12.99
CA PHE A 171 3.61 -11.14 11.64
C PHE A 171 3.26 -10.07 10.59
N LEU A 172 2.17 -9.33 10.80
CA LEU A 172 1.74 -8.24 9.93
C LEU A 172 2.83 -7.19 9.75
N ARG A 173 3.48 -6.74 10.83
CA ARG A 173 4.58 -5.78 10.75
C ARG A 173 5.72 -6.34 9.90
N ASP A 174 6.15 -7.57 10.16
CA ASP A 174 7.30 -8.18 9.51
C ASP A 174 7.03 -8.43 8.02
N GLU A 175 5.80 -8.79 7.66
CA GLU A 175 5.36 -8.93 6.26
C GLU A 175 5.27 -7.58 5.54
N MET A 176 4.79 -6.52 6.21
CA MET A 176 4.81 -5.17 5.64
C MET A 176 6.24 -4.65 5.41
N ILE A 177 7.18 -4.95 6.32
CA ILE A 177 8.61 -4.64 6.13
C ILE A 177 9.19 -5.46 4.97
N SER A 178 8.83 -6.74 4.88
CA SER A 178 9.27 -7.62 3.79
C SER A 178 8.75 -7.13 2.44
N ALA A 179 7.50 -6.68 2.36
CA ALA A 179 6.96 -6.04 1.16
C ALA A 179 7.80 -4.81 0.78
N LEU A 180 8.11 -3.92 1.73
CA LEU A 180 8.99 -2.77 1.45
C LEU A 180 10.37 -3.20 0.93
N ALA A 181 10.97 -4.22 1.53
CA ALA A 181 12.27 -4.76 1.10
C ALA A 181 12.21 -5.31 -0.34
N GLU A 182 11.20 -6.12 -0.64
CA GLU A 182 10.99 -6.67 -1.99
C GLU A 182 10.75 -5.55 -3.01
N ALA A 183 9.96 -4.52 -2.68
CA ALA A 183 9.74 -3.36 -3.53
C ALA A 183 11.05 -2.57 -3.77
N VAL A 184 11.94 -2.47 -2.78
CA VAL A 184 13.29 -1.90 -2.98
C VAL A 184 14.09 -2.74 -3.98
N THR A 185 14.06 -4.07 -3.87
CA THR A 185 14.77 -4.95 -4.82
C THR A 185 14.23 -4.87 -6.24
N ALA A 186 12.94 -4.54 -6.38
CA ALA A 186 12.25 -4.40 -7.67
C ALA A 186 12.39 -3.00 -8.30
N LEU A 187 13.19 -2.09 -7.73
CA LEU A 187 13.36 -0.74 -8.26
C LEU A 187 13.91 -0.74 -9.69
N GLU A 188 13.14 -0.20 -10.62
CA GLU A 188 13.57 0.04 -12.00
C GLU A 188 13.21 1.45 -12.49
N PRO A 189 13.92 1.99 -13.50
CA PRO A 189 13.61 3.30 -14.09
C PRO A 189 12.16 3.38 -14.57
N ALA A 190 11.47 4.45 -14.18
CA ALA A 190 10.05 4.61 -14.37
C ALA A 190 9.64 6.05 -14.74
N THR A 191 8.47 6.14 -15.37
CA THR A 191 7.73 7.39 -15.58
C THR A 191 6.47 7.39 -14.73
N LEU A 192 6.16 8.53 -14.11
CA LEU A 192 4.96 8.73 -13.31
C LEU A 192 3.90 9.47 -14.11
N HIS A 193 2.70 8.88 -14.16
CA HIS A 193 1.52 9.43 -14.79
C HIS A 193 0.45 9.67 -13.72
N MET A 194 -0.27 10.77 -13.84
CA MET A 194 -1.35 11.12 -12.90
C MET A 194 -2.66 11.25 -13.65
N ALA A 195 -3.73 10.72 -13.07
CA ALA A 195 -5.07 10.89 -13.55
C ALA A 195 -6.02 11.18 -12.39
N GLU A 196 -7.04 11.97 -12.66
CA GLU A 196 -8.17 12.18 -11.77
C GLU A 196 -9.46 12.00 -12.60
N PHE A 197 -10.42 11.28 -12.05
CA PHE A 197 -11.72 11.07 -12.67
C PHE A 197 -12.82 11.07 -11.59
N PRO A 198 -14.07 11.43 -11.95
CA PRO A 198 -15.18 11.36 -11.02
C PRO A 198 -15.47 9.90 -10.63
N ASN A 199 -16.01 9.71 -9.43
CA ASN A 199 -16.44 8.45 -8.88
C ASN A 199 -17.39 7.74 -9.88
N PRO A 200 -17.16 6.46 -10.18
CA PRO A 200 -18.09 5.70 -11.00
C PRO A 200 -19.50 5.70 -10.39
N PRO A 201 -20.56 5.97 -11.16
CA PRO A 201 -21.94 5.96 -10.67
C PRO A 201 -22.38 4.64 -10.01
N GLN A 202 -21.68 3.55 -10.30
CA GLN A 202 -21.91 2.22 -9.75
C GLN A 202 -21.35 2.03 -8.33
N THR A 203 -20.58 3.00 -7.82
CA THR A 203 -19.92 2.93 -6.51
C THR A 203 -20.46 4.04 -5.59
N PRO A 204 -21.68 3.87 -5.04
CA PRO A 204 -22.32 4.93 -4.27
C PRO A 204 -21.52 5.24 -2.99
N VAL A 205 -21.13 6.51 -2.84
CA VAL A 205 -20.53 7.03 -1.61
C VAL A 205 -21.60 7.78 -0.83
N ARG A 206 -21.74 7.49 0.46
CA ARG A 206 -22.71 8.14 1.34
C ARG A 206 -22.00 8.80 2.51
N ASP A 207 -22.21 10.10 2.68
CA ASP A 207 -21.93 10.76 3.95
C ASP A 207 -23.20 10.74 4.82
N ALA A 208 -23.10 10.10 5.98
CA ALA A 208 -24.19 10.01 6.95
C ALA A 208 -24.26 11.22 7.89
N ARG A 209 -23.27 12.13 7.84
CA ARG A 209 -23.14 13.27 8.77
C ARG A 209 -23.36 14.60 8.03
N LYS A 210 -23.84 15.61 8.77
CA LYS A 210 -24.03 16.97 8.23
C LYS A 210 -22.85 17.87 8.61
N PRO A 211 -22.42 18.81 7.73
CA PRO A 211 -22.88 18.95 6.34
C PRO A 211 -22.45 17.76 5.49
N ILE A 212 -23.32 17.36 4.54
CA ILE A 212 -23.01 16.26 3.62
C ILE A 212 -21.92 16.76 2.68
N VAL A 213 -20.73 16.18 2.79
CA VAL A 213 -19.58 16.51 1.94
C VAL A 213 -19.01 15.21 1.40
N VAL A 214 -19.00 15.07 0.07
CA VAL A 214 -18.47 13.90 -0.62
C VAL A 214 -17.32 14.36 -1.51
N ASP A 215 -16.14 13.75 -1.35
CA ASP A 215 -15.05 13.86 -2.33
C ASP A 215 -15.30 12.83 -3.43
N ASP A 216 -15.81 13.33 -4.56
CA ASP A 216 -16.21 12.50 -5.68
C ASP A 216 -15.04 12.16 -6.62
N ALA A 217 -13.80 12.49 -6.26
CA ALA A 217 -12.66 12.27 -7.14
C ALA A 217 -11.90 10.98 -6.80
N VAL A 218 -11.69 10.15 -7.81
CA VAL A 218 -10.74 9.04 -7.79
C VAL A 218 -9.44 9.52 -8.42
N ARG A 219 -8.34 9.41 -7.66
CA ARG A 219 -7.01 9.87 -8.07
C ARG A 219 -6.09 8.68 -8.23
N VAL A 220 -5.41 8.61 -9.38
CA VAL A 220 -4.53 7.49 -9.72
C VAL A 220 -3.15 8.00 -10.07
N LEU A 221 -2.14 7.44 -9.41
CA LEU A 221 -0.76 7.46 -9.87
C LEU A 221 -0.50 6.15 -10.60
N ALA A 222 0.00 6.21 -11.83
CA ALA A 222 0.42 5.04 -12.60
C ALA A 222 1.91 5.15 -12.91
N LEU A 223 2.68 4.15 -12.46
CA LEU A 223 4.12 4.07 -12.69
C LEU A 223 4.38 3.09 -13.82
N ARG A 224 5.13 3.51 -14.83
CA ARG A 224 5.43 2.70 -16.01
C ARG A 224 6.92 2.61 -16.25
N SER A 225 7.42 1.47 -16.71
CA SER A 225 8.80 1.31 -17.18
C SER A 225 9.09 2.28 -18.33
N LEU A 226 10.37 2.46 -18.68
CA LEU A 226 10.75 3.29 -19.83
C LEU A 226 10.25 2.73 -21.18
N GLU A 227 9.99 1.42 -21.23
CA GLU A 227 9.39 0.71 -22.35
C GLU A 227 7.85 0.78 -22.35
N GLY A 228 7.25 1.37 -21.32
CA GLY A 228 5.81 1.64 -21.21
C GLY A 228 4.98 0.58 -20.47
N ALA A 229 5.60 -0.50 -19.99
CA ALA A 229 4.92 -1.52 -19.19
C ALA A 229 4.41 -0.93 -17.87
N LEU A 230 3.23 -1.33 -17.41
CA LEU A 230 2.70 -0.88 -16.11
C LEU A 230 3.42 -1.62 -14.98
N LEU A 231 4.04 -0.88 -14.07
CA LEU A 231 4.70 -1.43 -12.88
C LEU A 231 3.71 -1.54 -11.71
N GLY A 232 2.86 -0.54 -11.56
CA GLY A 232 1.84 -0.52 -10.52
C GLY A 232 1.05 0.79 -10.51
N THR A 233 0.01 0.80 -9.70
CA THR A 233 -0.86 1.96 -9.50
C THR A 233 -1.08 2.23 -8.02
N VAL A 234 -1.14 3.50 -7.66
CA VAL A 234 -1.67 3.94 -6.36
C VAL A 234 -3.00 4.64 -6.62
N VAL A 235 -4.05 4.15 -5.97
CA VAL A 235 -5.40 4.70 -6.08
C VAL A 235 -5.77 5.32 -4.75
N ASN A 236 -6.15 6.59 -4.78
CA ASN A 236 -6.77 7.28 -3.65
C ASN A 236 -8.23 7.53 -3.98
N PHE A 237 -9.11 6.93 -3.19
CA PHE A 237 -10.54 7.06 -3.32
C PHE A 237 -11.21 7.07 -1.93
N GLY A 238 -11.95 8.14 -1.63
CA GLY A 238 -12.59 8.36 -0.34
C GLY A 238 -13.86 7.53 -0.17
N ILE A 239 -13.72 6.26 0.21
CA ILE A 239 -14.85 5.35 0.46
C ILE A 239 -14.62 4.50 1.71
N HIS A 240 -15.70 4.11 2.38
CA HIS A 240 -15.68 3.12 3.46
C HIS A 240 -15.83 1.71 2.88
N VAL A 241 -14.97 0.77 3.26
CA VAL A 241 -14.94 -0.58 2.68
C VAL A 241 -15.88 -1.50 3.45
N GLU A 242 -17.19 -1.38 3.17
CA GLU A 242 -18.27 -2.13 3.83
C GLU A 242 -19.12 -2.97 2.84
N LEU A 243 -18.58 -3.31 1.67
CA LEU A 243 -19.37 -3.99 0.61
C LEU A 243 -19.70 -5.46 0.93
N ALA A 244 -18.91 -6.10 1.79
CA ALA A 244 -19.23 -7.40 2.36
C ALA A 244 -19.88 -7.15 3.73
N TRP A 245 -21.20 -7.35 3.81
CA TRP A 245 -22.04 -7.25 5.01
C TRP A 245 -23.03 -8.41 5.00
#